data_AF-A0A7W0RI07-F1
#
_entry.id   AF-A0A7W0RI07-F1
#
_cell.length_a   1.000
_cell.length_b   1.000
_cell.length_c   1.000
_cell.angle_alpha   90.00
_cell.angle_beta   90.00
_cell.angle_gamma   90.00
#
_symmetry.space_group_name_H-M   'P 1'
#
loop_
_entity.id
_entity.type
_entity.pdbx_description
1 polymer ?
#
loop_
_entity_poly.entity_id
_entity_poly.type
_entity_poly.pdbx_seq_one_letter_code
_entity_poly.pdbx_strand_id
1 'polypeptide(L)'
;MTTHHHGPDQAHDHPHGPGHDHEHDHPLESITHVHGGASALDIGGDIGALVVLMDESALGTELFLRSVDDADFSVHTGVWKRDMGSGHVVAALFCELASGTYWVLDADGADVCSVQIDGGSLSELDVRDRASSVSQ
;
A
#
# COMPACT_ATOMS: atom_id res chain seq x y z
N MET A 1 -57.78 -28.58 7.15
CA MET A 1 -56.88 -29.54 7.83
C MET A 1 -56.82 -30.79 6.97
N THR A 2 -55.74 -30.98 6.22
CA THR A 2 -55.56 -32.17 5.38
C THR A 2 -54.08 -32.56 5.40
N THR A 3 -53.83 -33.74 5.92
CA THR A 3 -52.55 -34.42 6.14
C THR A 3 -52.05 -35.13 4.87
N HIS A 4 -50.75 -35.06 4.59
CA HIS A 4 -50.00 -35.97 3.70
C HIS A 4 -48.65 -36.28 4.39
N HIS A 5 -48.39 -37.46 4.95
CA HIS A 5 -47.98 -38.75 4.37
C HIS A 5 -46.54 -38.82 3.83
N HIS A 6 -45.60 -39.39 4.61
CA HIS A 6 -44.55 -40.27 4.09
C HIS A 6 -43.92 -41.12 5.22
N GLY A 7 -43.71 -42.41 4.95
CA GLY A 7 -43.19 -43.43 5.88
C GLY A 7 -41.65 -43.47 5.98
N PRO A 8 -41.10 -44.36 6.82
CA PRO A 8 -39.69 -44.34 7.23
C PRO A 8 -38.79 -45.28 6.41
N ASP A 9 -37.48 -45.08 6.61
CA ASP A 9 -36.36 -45.99 6.36
C ASP A 9 -35.77 -46.05 4.95
N GLN A 10 -34.73 -45.24 4.71
CA GLN A 10 -33.61 -45.62 3.85
C GLN A 10 -32.30 -45.07 4.43
N ALA A 11 -31.55 -45.96 5.08
CA ALA A 11 -30.14 -45.80 5.37
C ALA A 11 -29.35 -45.67 4.05
N HIS A 12 -28.60 -44.57 3.90
CA HIS A 12 -27.52 -44.49 2.92
C HIS A 12 -26.21 -44.21 3.65
N ASP A 13 -25.53 -45.32 3.95
CA ASP A 13 -24.11 -45.40 4.25
C ASP A 13 -23.32 -44.75 3.09
N HIS A 14 -22.63 -43.65 3.36
CA HIS A 14 -21.61 -43.11 2.45
C HIS A 14 -20.25 -43.37 3.07
N PRO A 15 -19.41 -44.23 2.48
CA PRO A 15 -18.04 -44.39 2.94
C PRO A 15 -17.26 -43.10 2.67
N HIS A 16 -16.68 -42.51 3.72
CA HIS A 16 -15.64 -41.49 3.59
C HIS A 16 -14.41 -42.12 2.91
N GLY A 17 -14.27 -41.85 1.61
CA GLY A 17 -13.00 -42.03 0.90
C GLY A 17 -11.93 -41.11 1.51
N PRO A 18 -10.63 -41.48 1.43
CA PRO A 18 -9.55 -40.77 2.11
C PRO A 18 -9.52 -39.32 1.67
N GLY A 19 -9.42 -38.41 2.64
CA GLY A 19 -9.24 -36.99 2.38
C GLY A 19 -8.02 -36.83 1.50
N HIS A 20 -8.24 -36.33 0.28
CA HIS A 20 -7.15 -35.86 -0.53
C HIS A 20 -6.51 -34.69 0.21
N ASP A 21 -5.29 -34.92 0.70
CA ASP A 21 -4.33 -33.88 1.03
C ASP A 21 -4.24 -32.99 -0.21
N HIS A 22 -4.91 -31.84 -0.16
CA HIS A 22 -4.64 -30.76 -1.09
C HIS A 22 -3.32 -30.11 -0.66
N GLU A 23 -2.23 -30.79 -1.01
CA GLU A 23 -0.93 -30.15 -1.21
C GLU A 23 -1.13 -29.09 -2.29
N HIS A 24 -1.38 -27.86 -1.85
CA HIS A 24 -1.21 -26.68 -2.67
C HIS A 24 0.29 -26.41 -2.79
N ASP A 25 0.97 -27.20 -3.62
CA ASP A 25 2.21 -26.79 -4.27
C ASP A 25 1.84 -25.64 -5.23
N HIS A 26 1.72 -24.44 -4.67
CA HIS A 26 1.83 -23.24 -5.46
C HIS A 26 3.33 -23.00 -5.58
N PRO A 27 3.92 -23.14 -6.79
CA PRO A 27 5.22 -22.55 -7.00
C PRO A 27 5.06 -21.09 -6.60
N LEU A 28 5.96 -20.60 -5.75
CA LEU A 28 6.29 -19.19 -5.71
C LEU A 28 6.77 -18.84 -7.11
N GLU A 29 5.85 -18.66 -8.05
CA GLU A 29 6.05 -17.84 -9.21
C GLU A 29 6.39 -16.49 -8.60
N SER A 30 7.70 -16.28 -8.47
CA SER A 30 8.35 -15.02 -8.17
C SER A 30 7.48 -13.95 -8.78
N ILE A 31 6.78 -13.18 -7.93
CA ILE A 31 6.04 -12.01 -8.36
C ILE A 31 7.13 -11.06 -8.83
N THR A 32 7.52 -11.27 -10.08
CA THR A 32 8.74 -10.78 -10.68
C THR A 32 8.41 -9.37 -11.04
N HIS A 33 8.66 -8.47 -10.10
CA HIS A 33 8.67 -7.03 -10.31
C HIS A 33 7.30 -6.47 -10.74
N VAL A 34 6.62 -5.73 -9.86
CA VAL A 34 5.56 -4.81 -10.30
C VAL A 34 6.19 -3.83 -11.29
N HIS A 35 6.13 -4.17 -12.57
CA HIS A 35 6.65 -3.34 -13.65
C HIS A 35 5.83 -2.05 -13.63
N GLY A 36 6.53 -0.93 -13.47
CA GLY A 36 5.95 0.40 -13.32
C GLY A 36 4.86 0.67 -14.35
N GLY A 37 3.62 0.79 -13.86
CA GLY A 37 2.47 1.25 -14.62
C GLY A 37 1.99 2.59 -14.07
N ALA A 38 1.16 3.30 -14.84
CA ALA A 38 0.51 4.51 -14.37
C ALA A 38 -0.32 4.21 -13.11
N SER A 39 -0.15 5.01 -12.05
CA SER A 39 -0.98 4.91 -10.85
C SER A 39 -2.29 5.64 -11.07
N ALA A 40 -3.41 4.95 -10.86
CA ALA A 40 -4.69 5.61 -10.62
C ALA A 40 -4.82 5.85 -9.11
N LEU A 41 -5.20 7.07 -8.73
CA LEU A 41 -5.41 7.46 -7.34
C LEU A 41 -6.89 7.76 -7.16
N ASP A 42 -7.51 7.19 -6.12
CA ASP A 42 -8.82 7.61 -5.66
C ASP A 42 -8.64 8.76 -4.68
N ILE A 43 -9.00 9.97 -5.13
CA ILE A 43 -8.80 11.22 -4.40
C ILE A 43 -10.13 11.98 -4.43
N GLY A 44 -10.59 12.45 -3.28
CA GLY A 44 -11.85 13.17 -3.17
C GLY A 44 -12.25 13.45 -1.73
N GLY A 45 -13.08 14.48 -1.53
CA GLY A 45 -13.53 14.87 -0.19
C GLY A 45 -12.35 15.27 0.70
N ASP A 46 -12.20 14.57 1.84
CA ASP A 46 -11.11 14.70 2.79
C ASP A 46 -9.93 13.76 2.49
N ILE A 47 -9.96 12.98 1.41
CA ILE A 47 -8.89 12.06 1.03
C ILE A 47 -8.00 12.70 -0.03
N GLY A 48 -6.71 12.78 0.27
CA GLY A 48 -5.62 13.23 -0.60
C GLY A 48 -4.61 12.11 -0.89
N ALA A 49 -3.50 12.48 -1.52
CA ALA A 49 -2.36 11.60 -1.77
C ALA A 49 -1.05 12.37 -1.68
N LEU A 50 0.07 11.65 -1.53
CA LEU A 50 1.41 12.23 -1.50
C LEU A 50 2.35 11.47 -2.42
N VAL A 51 3.04 12.21 -3.29
CA VAL A 51 4.24 11.72 -3.98
C VAL A 51 5.47 12.40 -3.37
N VAL A 52 6.47 11.59 -2.99
CA VAL A 52 7.76 12.07 -2.47
C VAL A 52 8.85 11.73 -3.46
N LEU A 53 9.49 12.74 -4.04
CA LEU A 53 10.62 12.58 -4.96
C LEU A 53 11.93 12.45 -4.17
N MET A 54 12.70 11.41 -4.47
CA MET A 54 13.89 11.02 -3.72
C MET A 54 15.09 10.80 -4.65
N ASP A 55 16.29 10.78 -4.06
CA ASP A 55 17.52 10.43 -4.78
C ASP A 55 17.56 8.95 -5.17
N GLU A 56 18.37 8.62 -6.18
CA GLU A 56 18.54 7.23 -6.63
C GLU A 56 19.08 6.29 -5.53
N SER A 57 19.80 6.82 -4.54
CA SER A 57 20.29 6.07 -3.40
C SER A 57 19.19 5.51 -2.49
N ALA A 58 17.98 6.08 -2.55
CA ALA A 58 16.82 5.62 -1.79
C ALA A 58 16.03 4.51 -2.53
N LEU A 59 16.46 4.10 -3.73
CA LEU A 59 15.72 3.09 -4.47
C LEU A 59 15.67 1.75 -3.72
N GLY A 60 14.47 1.22 -3.53
CA GLY A 60 14.24 -0.03 -2.81
C GLY A 60 14.21 0.10 -1.29
N THR A 61 14.34 1.32 -0.75
CA THR A 61 14.08 1.59 0.67
C THR A 61 12.59 1.86 0.90
N GLU A 62 12.22 2.08 2.15
CA GLU A 62 10.86 2.48 2.54
C GLU A 62 10.85 3.92 3.05
N LEU A 63 9.67 4.52 3.00
CA LEU A 63 9.38 5.80 3.62
C LEU A 63 8.12 5.65 4.47
N PHE A 64 8.09 6.35 5.60
CA PHE A 64 7.00 6.28 6.56
C PHE A 64 6.31 7.65 6.66
N LEU A 65 5.00 7.63 6.90
CA LEU A 65 4.22 8.78 7.32
C LEU A 65 3.59 8.47 8.67
N ARG A 66 3.78 9.38 9.63
CA ARG A 66 3.10 9.36 10.93
C ARG A 66 2.21 10.58 11.05
N SER A 67 0.96 10.40 11.44
CA SER A 67 0.06 11.55 11.67
C SER A 67 0.57 12.40 12.84
N VAL A 68 0.47 13.72 12.70
CA VAL A 68 0.78 14.66 13.80
C VAL A 68 -0.31 14.63 14.87
N ASP A 69 -1.57 14.45 14.45
CA ASP A 69 -2.74 14.49 15.33
C ASP A 69 -3.04 13.12 15.97
N ASP A 70 -2.54 12.03 15.37
CA ASP A 70 -2.67 10.66 15.87
C ASP A 70 -1.33 9.92 15.73
N ALA A 71 -0.55 9.90 16.80
CA ALA A 71 0.77 9.27 16.78
C ALA A 71 0.72 7.74 16.60
N ASP A 72 -0.42 7.10 16.86
CA ASP A 72 -0.63 5.66 16.65
C ASP A 72 -0.92 5.33 15.18
N PHE A 73 -1.31 6.33 14.37
CA PHE A 73 -1.47 6.19 12.93
C PHE A 73 -0.14 6.36 12.20
N SER A 74 0.34 5.27 11.59
CA SER A 74 1.52 5.26 10.73
C SER A 74 1.30 4.37 9.51
N VAL A 75 1.74 4.83 8.34
CA VAL A 75 1.71 4.10 7.07
C VAL A 75 3.07 4.15 6.41
N HIS A 76 3.41 3.15 5.60
CA HIS A 76 4.67 3.11 4.86
C HIS A 76 4.45 2.68 3.42
N THR A 77 5.38 3.04 2.56
CA THR A 77 5.46 2.55 1.19
C THR A 77 6.91 2.42 0.75
N GLY A 78 7.15 1.55 -0.22
CA GLY A 78 8.46 1.44 -0.88
C GLY A 78 8.74 2.60 -1.84
N VAL A 79 10.02 2.89 -2.01
CA VAL A 79 10.57 3.88 -2.93
C VAL A 79 10.99 3.19 -4.22
N TRP A 80 10.38 3.56 -5.34
CA TRP A 80 10.57 2.87 -6.62
C TRP A 80 10.82 3.82 -7.78
N LYS A 81 11.45 3.30 -8.84
CA LYS A 81 11.54 4.00 -10.12
C LYS A 81 10.15 4.08 -10.75
N ARG A 82 9.76 5.28 -11.17
CA ARG A 82 8.55 5.55 -11.94
C ARG A 82 8.93 6.21 -13.25
N ASP A 83 8.45 5.65 -14.35
CA ASP A 83 8.69 6.21 -15.68
C ASP A 83 7.90 7.50 -15.89
N MET A 84 8.55 8.54 -16.39
CA MET A 84 7.97 9.83 -16.76
C MET A 84 8.46 10.25 -18.15
N GLY A 85 7.62 10.05 -19.16
CA GLY A 85 7.92 10.45 -20.54
C GLY A 85 9.25 9.86 -21.03
N SER A 86 10.27 10.70 -21.20
CA SER A 86 11.61 10.31 -21.65
C SER A 86 12.60 9.96 -20.52
N GLY A 87 12.17 9.95 -19.26
CA GLY A 87 13.03 9.68 -18.11
C GLY A 87 12.33 8.87 -17.02
N HIS A 88 12.97 8.76 -15.87
CA HIS A 88 12.38 8.18 -14.67
C HIS A 88 12.66 9.06 -13.46
N VAL A 89 11.82 8.94 -12.45
CA VAL A 89 12.03 9.49 -11.11
C VAL A 89 12.05 8.38 -10.09
N VAL A 90 12.77 8.57 -8.99
CA VAL A 90 12.71 7.70 -7.82
C VAL A 90 11.75 8.34 -6.83
N ALA A 91 10.68 7.63 -6.49
CA ALA A 91 9.62 8.20 -5.67
C ALA A 91 8.90 7.17 -4.79
N ALA A 92 8.48 7.62 -3.61
CA ALA A 92 7.46 6.99 -2.79
C ALA A 92 6.08 7.59 -3.12
N LEU A 93 5.04 6.76 -3.17
CA LEU A 93 3.67 7.18 -3.44
C LEU A 93 2.75 6.65 -2.34
N PHE A 94 2.17 7.56 -1.56
CA PHE A 94 1.15 7.25 -0.57
C PHE A 94 -0.22 7.58 -1.16
N CYS A 95 -1.05 6.56 -1.27
CA CYS A 95 -2.43 6.67 -1.72
C CYS A 95 -3.35 6.85 -0.52
N GLU A 96 -4.50 7.49 -0.74
CA GLU A 96 -5.64 7.49 0.19
C GLU A 96 -5.30 7.99 1.61
N LEU A 97 -4.69 9.17 1.69
CA LEU A 97 -4.38 9.82 2.96
C LEU A 97 -5.53 10.74 3.40
N ALA A 98 -5.99 10.62 4.65
CA ALA A 98 -6.88 11.61 5.22
C ALA A 98 -6.20 12.99 5.26
N SER A 99 -6.97 14.06 5.09
CA SER A 99 -6.46 15.42 5.16
C SER A 99 -5.91 15.70 6.55
N GLY A 100 -4.72 16.27 6.62
CA GLY A 100 -4.02 16.48 7.88
C GLY A 100 -2.53 16.70 7.69
N THR A 101 -1.83 16.88 8.81
CA THR A 101 -0.38 17.03 8.83
C THR A 101 0.28 15.71 9.19
N TYR A 102 1.33 15.37 8.44
CA TYR A 102 2.10 14.14 8.63
C TYR A 102 3.58 14.46 8.78
N TRP A 103 4.25 13.72 9.67
CA TRP A 103 5.70 13.60 9.68
C TRP A 103 6.13 12.58 8.63
N VAL A 104 7.06 12.96 7.77
CA VAL A 104 7.77 12.07 6.86
C VAL A 104 9.00 11.54 7.59
N LEU A 105 9.13 10.23 7.67
CA LEU A 105 10.26 9.57 8.31
C LEU A 105 10.99 8.67 7.31
N ASP A 106 12.31 8.61 7.45
CA ASP A 106 13.14 7.70 6.67
C ASP A 106 13.05 6.25 7.16
N ALA A 107 13.79 5.36 6.52
CA ALA A 107 13.81 3.93 6.85
C ALA A 107 14.34 3.62 8.26
N ASP A 108 15.14 4.51 8.84
CA ASP A 108 15.65 4.41 10.21
C ASP A 108 14.67 5.01 11.23
N GLY A 109 13.53 5.56 10.76
CA GLY A 109 12.52 6.21 11.58
C GLY A 109 12.90 7.63 12.02
N ALA A 110 13.91 8.25 11.38
CA ALA A 110 14.29 9.62 11.66
C ALA A 110 13.34 10.60 10.95
N ASP A 111 12.92 11.65 11.65
CA ASP A 111 12.06 12.68 11.09
C ASP A 111 12.80 13.48 10.00
N VAL A 112 12.29 13.44 8.77
CA VAL A 112 12.83 14.18 7.63
C VAL A 112 12.22 15.58 7.55
N CYS A 113 10.89 15.66 7.56
CA CYS A 113 10.12 16.90 7.56
C CYS A 113 8.64 16.64 7.86
N SER A 114 7.84 17.71 7.97
CA SER A 114 6.37 17.61 7.95
C SER A 114 5.81 18.04 6.60
N VAL A 115 4.66 17.47 6.25
CA VAL A 115 3.90 17.78 5.03
C VAL A 115 2.41 17.88 5.36
N GLN A 116 1.73 18.82 4.70
CA GLN A 116 0.28 18.96 4.76
C GLN A 116 -0.36 18.21 3.59
N ILE A 117 -1.38 17.43 3.90
CA ILE A 117 -2.20 16.74 2.92
C ILE A 117 -3.56 17.41 2.87
N ASP A 118 -3.90 17.91 1.69
CA ASP A 118 -5.22 18.47 1.41
C ASP A 118 -6.10 17.40 0.74
N GLY A 119 -7.32 17.25 1.25
CA GLY A 119 -8.32 16.38 0.63
C GLY A 119 -8.62 16.81 -0.80
N GLY A 120 -8.89 15.85 -1.68
CA GLY A 120 -9.16 16.13 -3.09
C GLY A 120 -7.92 16.45 -3.94
N SER A 121 -6.71 16.39 -3.37
CA SER A 121 -5.48 16.81 -4.04
C SER A 121 -4.33 15.81 -3.92
N LEU A 122 -3.40 15.84 -4.89
CA LEU A 122 -2.09 15.20 -4.80
C LEU A 122 -1.07 16.24 -4.33
N SER A 123 -0.49 16.02 -3.16
CA SER A 123 0.67 16.77 -2.68
C SER A 123 1.95 16.21 -3.28
N GLU A 124 2.89 17.08 -3.63
CA GLU A 124 4.24 16.71 -4.08
C GLU A 124 5.28 17.26 -3.11
N LEU A 125 6.21 16.40 -2.70
CA LEU A 125 7.33 16.75 -1.84
C LEU A 125 8.64 16.32 -2.51
N ASP A 126 9.51 17.28 -2.78
CA ASP A 126 10.87 16.98 -3.24
C ASP A 126 11.86 17.10 -2.08
N VAL A 127 12.34 15.95 -1.58
CA VAL A 127 13.32 15.94 -0.48
C VAL A 127 14.75 16.18 -0.96
N ARG A 128 15.00 16.09 -2.27
CA ARG A 128 16.32 16.34 -2.87
C ARG A 128 16.70 17.81 -2.82
N ASP A 129 15.70 18.70 -2.96
CA ASP A 129 15.91 20.15 -2.89
C ASP A 129 16.38 20.57 -1.48
N ARG A 130 15.92 19.87 -0.43
CA ARG A 130 16.27 20.17 0.96
C ARG A 130 17.64 19.69 1.42
N ALA A 131 18.26 18.74 0.71
CA ALA A 131 19.65 18.34 0.98
C ALA A 131 20.65 19.48 0.73
N SER A 132 20.25 20.54 0.01
CA SER A 132 21.09 21.72 -0.25
C SER A 132 21.15 22.72 0.93
N SER A 133 20.43 22.48 2.04
CA SER A 133 20.38 23.38 3.19
C SER A 133 21.03 22.84 4.48
N VAL A 134 22.12 22.07 4.35
CA VAL A 134 23.07 21.86 5.46
C VAL A 134 24.44 22.36 5.04
N SER A 135 24.64 23.65 5.26
CA SER A 135 25.95 24.25 5.48
C SER A 135 25.75 25.49 6.32
N GLN A 136 25.96 25.34 7.63
CA GLN A 136 26.74 26.26 8.48
C GLN A 136 26.86 25.71 9.90
#